data_AF-C3XGR0-F1
#
_entry.id   AF-C3XGR0-F1
#
_cell.length_a   1.000
_cell.length_b   1.000
_cell.length_c   1.000
_cell.angle_alpha   90.00
_cell.angle_beta   90.00
_cell.angle_gamma   90.00
#
_symmetry.space_group_name_H-M   'P 1'
#
loop_
_entity.id
_entity.type
_entity.pdbx_description
1 polymer ?
#
loop_
_entity_poly.entity_id
_entity_poly.type
_entity_poly.pdbx_seq_one_letter_code
_entity_poly.pdbx_strand_id
1 'polypeptide(L)' 'MDKKDNIAKQMAKKGMRIRAWALSKGMGQKDIDLLNSLSCGRSKGTKGRCKELREMLELEGFYIPKVSA' A
#
# COMPACT_ATOMS: atom_id res chain seq x y z
N MET A 1 8.83 16.10 -1.04
CA MET A 1 8.16 14.77 -1.13
C MET A 1 6.69 15.04 -1.42
N ASP A 2 6.30 14.98 -2.68
CA ASP A 2 4.96 15.32 -3.15
C ASP A 2 3.87 14.50 -2.46
N LYS A 3 2.96 15.18 -1.76
CA LYS A 3 1.84 14.62 -0.97
C LYS A 3 0.79 13.84 -1.79
N LYS A 4 1.10 13.44 -3.04
CA LYS A 4 0.17 12.84 -4.01
C LYS A 4 0.65 11.51 -4.61
N ASP A 5 1.84 11.03 -4.29
CA ASP A 5 2.29 9.75 -4.82
C ASP A 5 1.57 8.58 -4.14
N ASN A 6 0.92 7.75 -4.94
CA ASN A 6 0.32 6.52 -4.46
C ASN A 6 1.39 5.49 -4.02
N ILE A 7 0.98 4.49 -3.25
CA ILE A 7 1.87 3.44 -2.72
C ILE A 7 2.67 2.78 -3.85
N ALA A 8 2.03 2.49 -4.99
CA ALA A 8 2.71 1.90 -6.15
C ALA A 8 3.85 2.77 -6.67
N LYS A 9 3.67 4.10 -6.76
CA LYS A 9 4.70 5.05 -7.17
C LYS A 9 5.81 5.17 -6.12
N GLN A 10 5.46 5.16 -4.84
CA GLN A 10 6.46 5.19 -3.76
C GLN A 10 7.33 3.92 -3.78
N MET A 11 6.73 2.75 -3.98
CA MET A 11 7.46 1.50 -4.15
C MET A 11 8.29 1.51 -5.44
N ALA A 12 7.72 1.99 -6.55
CA ALA A 12 8.43 2.06 -7.83
C ALA A 12 9.67 2.98 -7.75
N LYS A 13 9.59 4.08 -7.01
CA LYS A 13 10.76 4.95 -6.72
C LYS A 13 11.86 4.23 -5.96
N LYS A 14 11.52 3.22 -5.15
CA LYS A 14 12.48 2.32 -4.49
C LYS A 14 12.82 1.07 -5.34
N GLY A 15 12.41 1.02 -6.62
CA GLY A 15 12.66 -0.13 -7.50
C GLY A 15 11.80 -1.36 -7.21
N MET A 16 10.70 -1.21 -6.46
CA MET A 16 9.87 -2.32 -5.99
C MET A 16 8.43 -2.21 -6.52
N ARG A 17 7.79 -3.36 -6.75
CA ARG A 17 6.35 -3.45 -7.12
C ARG A 17 5.54 -3.97 -5.94
N ILE A 18 4.29 -3.51 -5.79
CA ILE A 18 3.35 -3.99 -4.75
C ILE A 18 3.26 -5.52 -4.74
N ARG A 19 3.13 -6.13 -5.91
CA ARG A 19 3.05 -7.59 -6.02
C ARG A 19 4.32 -8.29 -5.51
N ALA A 20 5.50 -7.78 -5.87
CA ALA A 20 6.77 -8.36 -5.44
C ALA A 20 6.97 -8.22 -3.93
N TRP A 21 6.58 -7.07 -3.37
CA TRP A 21 6.59 -6.83 -1.93
C TRP A 21 5.62 -7.76 -1.18
N ALA A 22 4.39 -7.90 -1.67
CA ALA A 22 3.41 -8.80 -1.07
C ALA A 22 3.91 -10.26 -1.08
N LEU A 23 4.46 -10.71 -2.21
CA LEU A 23 5.04 -12.05 -2.33
C LEU A 23 6.24 -12.26 -1.40
N SER A 24 7.10 -11.25 -1.22
CA SER A 24 8.24 -11.36 -0.29
C SER A 24 7.81 -11.45 1.17
N LYS A 25 6.62 -10.98 1.51
CA LYS A 25 5.99 -11.12 2.83
C LYS A 25 5.15 -12.40 2.98
N GLY A 26 5.11 -13.26 1.96
CA GLY A 26 4.29 -14.48 1.95
C GLY A 26 2.78 -14.20 1.85
N MET A 27 2.39 -13.03 1.36
CA MET A 27 0.99 -12.66 1.20
C MET A 27 0.36 -13.30 -0.04
N GLY A 28 -0.91 -13.67 0.08
CA GLY A 28 -1.69 -14.27 -1.00
C GLY A 28 -2.30 -13.24 -1.97
N GLN A 29 -2.99 -13.75 -3.00
CA GLN A 29 -3.64 -12.92 -4.02
C GLN A 29 -4.67 -11.92 -3.45
N LYS A 30 -5.44 -12.33 -2.44
CA LYS A 30 -6.42 -11.45 -1.78
C LYS A 30 -5.75 -10.22 -1.15
N ASP A 31 -4.62 -10.42 -0.48
CA ASP A 31 -3.87 -9.32 0.13
C ASP A 31 -3.28 -8.38 -0.95
N ILE A 32 -2.80 -8.95 -2.07
CA ILE A 32 -2.35 -8.17 -3.23
C ILE A 32 -3.46 -7.27 -3.77
N ASP A 33 -4.69 -7.79 -3.88
CA ASP A 33 -5.84 -7.01 -4.36
C ASP A 33 -6.24 -5.89 -3.38
N LEU A 34 -6.12 -6.14 -2.07
CA LEU A 34 -6.33 -5.11 -1.05
C LEU A 34 -5.25 -4.03 -1.12
N LEU A 35 -3.97 -4.40 -1.29
CA LEU A 35 -2.86 -3.45 -1.47
C LEU A 35 -3.05 -2.59 -2.72
N ASN A 36 -3.51 -3.17 -3.83
CA ASN A 36 -3.86 -2.42 -5.03
C ASN A 36 -5.01 -1.43 -4.76
N SER A 37 -6.02 -1.85 -4.00
CA SER A 37 -7.14 -0.98 -3.60
C SER A 37 -6.70 0.17 -2.68
N LEU A 38 -5.75 -0.08 -1.77
CA LEU A 38 -5.12 0.95 -0.93
C LEU A 38 -4.30 1.92 -1.76
N SER A 39 -3.50 1.41 -2.70
CA SER A 39 -2.70 2.23 -3.61
C SER A 39 -3.57 3.12 -4.48
N CYS A 40 -4.68 2.62 -5.01
CA CYS A 40 -5.61 3.41 -5.81
C CYS A 40 -6.48 4.37 -4.98
N GLY A 41 -6.36 4.38 -3.65
CA GLY A 41 -7.17 5.22 -2.77
C GLY A 41 -8.64 4.81 -2.66
N ARG A 42 -9.03 3.65 -3.21
CA ARG A 42 -10.40 3.11 -3.07
C ARG A 42 -10.70 2.68 -1.64
N SER A 43 -9.68 2.23 -0.93
CA SER A 43 -9.76 1.91 0.50
C SER A 43 -8.79 2.80 1.28
N LYS A 44 -9.26 3.30 2.43
CA LYS A 44 -8.44 4.10 3.35
C LYS A 44 -7.62 3.24 4.33
N GLY A 45 -7.78 1.92 4.29
CA GLY A 45 -7.09 1.00 5.22
C GLY A 45 -7.46 1.20 6.68
N THR A 46 -8.73 1.51 6.97
CA THR A 46 -9.17 1.88 8.32
C THR A 46 -9.65 0.69 9.15
N LYS A 47 -9.99 -0.45 8.53
CA LYS A 47 -10.60 -1.60 9.21
C LYS A 47 -10.14 -2.92 8.59
N GLY A 48 -10.14 -3.99 9.41
CA GLY A 48 -9.85 -5.36 9.00
C GLY A 48 -8.44 -5.55 8.42
N ARG A 49 -8.31 -6.48 7.48
CA ARG A 49 -7.03 -6.83 6.83
C ARG A 49 -6.34 -5.63 6.16
N CYS A 50 -7.12 -4.68 5.63
CA CYS A 50 -6.56 -3.47 5.03
C CYS A 50 -5.84 -2.56 6.05
N LYS A 51 -6.24 -2.59 7.32
CA LYS A 51 -5.56 -1.83 8.39
C LYS A 51 -4.20 -2.43 8.70
N GLU A 52 -4.13 -3.76 8.83
CA GLU A 52 -2.87 -4.47 9.06
C GLU A 52 -1.89 -4.23 7.90
N LEU A 53 -2.37 -4.34 6.66
CA LEU A 53 -1.55 -4.08 5.46
C LEU A 53 -1.04 -2.64 5.42
N ARG A 54 -1.88 -1.67 5.82
CA ARG A 54 -1.49 -0.27 5.93
C ARG A 54 -0.40 -0.09 6.97
N GLU A 55 -0.56 -0.64 8.17
CA GLU A 55 0.42 -0.50 9.24
C GLU A 55 1.77 -1.11 8.85
N MET A 56 1.76 -2.27 8.17
CA MET A 56 2.97 -2.88 7.60
C MET A 56 3.66 -1.99 6.57
N LEU A 57 2.89 -1.34 5.69
CA LEU A 57 3.42 -0.41 4.71
C LEU A 57 4.03 0.83 5.38
N GLU A 58 3.33 1.40 6.36
CA GLU A 58 3.77 2.59 7.10
C GLU A 58 5.06 2.29 7.88
N LEU A 59 5.21 1.09 8.46
CA LEU A 59 6.45 0.62 9.11
C LEU A 59 7.65 0.57 8.15
N GLU A 60 7.44 0.23 6.88
CA GLU A 60 8.51 0.25 5.86
C GLU A 60 8.70 1.62 5.20
N GLY A 61 7.98 2.64 5.69
CA GLY A 61 8.04 4.01 5.21
C GLY A 61 7.24 4.26 3.93
N PHE A 62 6.25 3.43 3.62
CA PHE A 62 5.28 3.65 2.55
C PHE A 62 3.98 4.19 3.14
N TYR A 63 3.56 5.36 2.69
CA TYR A 63 2.39 6.04 3.26
C TYR A 63 1.22 6.04 2.29
N ILE A 64 0.02 5.81 2.79
CA ILE A 64 -1.19 5.98 1.98
C ILE A 64 -1.47 7.47 1.82
N PRO A 65 -1.61 8.00 0.59
CA PRO A 65 -1.98 9.39 0.40
C PRO A 65 -3.32 9.66 1.08
N LYS A 66 -3.34 10.58 2.05
CA LYS A 66 -4.59 11.10 2.62
C LYS A 66 -5.29 11.87 1.49
N VAL A 67 -6.30 11.28 0.88
CA VAL A 67 -7.26 12.08 0.10
C VAL A 67 -7.98 12.94 1.13
N SER A 68 -7.58 14.20 1.24
CA SER A 68 -8.36 15.22 1.92
C SER A 68 -9.73 15.25 1.24
N ALA A 69 -10.73 14.72 1.94
CA ALA A 69 -12.13 14.97 1.62
C ALA A 69 -12.49 16.34 2.20
#